data_AF-A0A3C1CES1-F1
#
_entry.id   AF-A0A3C1CES1-F1
#
_cell.length_a   1.000
_cell.length_b   1.000
_cell.length_c   1.000
_cell.angle_alpha   90.00
_cell.angle_beta   90.00
_cell.angle_gamma   90.00
#
_symmetry.space_group_name_H-M   'P 1'
#
loop_
_entity.id
_entity.type
_entity.pdbx_description
1 polymer ?
#
loop_
_entity_poly.entity_id
_entity_poly.type
_entity_poly.pdbx_seq_one_letter_code
_entity_poly.pdbx_strand_id
1 'polypeptide(L)' 'MTATGATGVLRVANCSGFYGDRFSAAREMVEGGPIDVLTGDYLAELTMLILLKSR' A
#
# COMPACT_ATOMS: atom_id res chain seq x y z
N MET A 1 15.33 -11.39 5.78
CA MET A 1 14.18 -10.82 6.50
C MET A 1 14.12 -11.48 7.87
N THR A 2 14.94 -11.00 8.80
CA THR A 2 14.98 -11.50 10.18
C THR A 2 13.93 -10.73 10.97
N ALA A 3 12.82 -11.39 11.28
CA ALA A 3 11.88 -10.89 12.26
C ALA A 3 12.53 -11.02 13.64
N THR A 4 13.17 -9.93 14.09
CA THR A 4 13.64 -9.84 15.48
C THR A 4 12.41 -9.76 16.36
N GLY A 5 12.16 -10.83 17.12
CA GLY A 5 11.11 -10.88 18.11
C GLY A 5 11.24 -9.71 19.08
N ALA A 6 10.28 -8.81 19.02
CA ALA A 6 10.04 -7.81 20.04
C ALA A 6 8.55 -7.78 20.29
N THR A 7 8.17 -7.66 21.55
CA THR A 7 6.85 -7.19 22.00
C THR A 7 6.63 -5.71 21.59
N GLY A 8 6.89 -5.40 20.32
CA GLY A 8 6.87 -4.07 19.71
C GLY A 8 5.70 -3.92 18.75
N VAL A 9 5.22 -2.69 18.61
CA VAL A 9 4.11 -2.33 17.72
C VAL A 9 4.45 -2.70 16.28
N LEU A 10 3.69 -3.62 15.68
CA LEU A 10 3.74 -3.93 14.25
C LEU A 10 2.93 -2.89 13.47
N ARG A 11 3.61 -2.12 12.63
CA ARG A 11 3.02 -1.06 11.82
C ARG A 11 2.68 -1.60 10.44
N VAL A 12 1.39 -1.80 10.22
CA VAL A 12 0.82 -2.23 8.93
C VAL A 12 0.27 -1.01 8.22
N ALA A 13 0.79 -0.75 7.02
CA ALA A 13 0.32 0.33 6.16
C ALA A 13 -0.33 -0.23 4.90
N ASN A 14 -1.18 0.57 4.27
CA ASN A 14 -1.98 0.15 3.12
C ASN A 14 -1.87 1.16 1.97
N CYS A 15 -1.67 0.68 0.74
CA CYS A 15 -1.57 1.50 -0.48
C CYS A 15 -2.66 1.19 -1.52
N SER A 16 -3.93 1.10 -1.10
CA SER A 16 -5.06 0.85 -2.01
C SER A 16 -5.43 2.05 -2.86
N GLY A 17 -5.93 1.78 -4.07
CA GLY A 17 -6.50 2.79 -4.97
C GLY A 17 -5.42 3.69 -5.57
N PHE A 18 -4.19 3.19 -5.70
CA PHE A 18 -3.11 3.98 -6.27
C PHE A 18 -3.31 4.18 -7.78
N TYR A 19 -4.00 3.26 -8.47
CA TYR A 19 -4.40 3.49 -9.86
C TYR A 19 -5.39 4.65 -9.92
N GLY A 20 -5.00 5.76 -10.55
CA GLY A 20 -5.82 6.97 -10.64
C GLY A 20 -5.50 8.05 -9.60
N ASP A 21 -4.62 7.77 -8.65
CA ASP A 21 -4.01 8.76 -7.74
C ASP A 21 -2.50 8.88 -8.03
N ARG A 22 -1.63 8.51 -7.08
CA ARG A 22 -0.17 8.66 -7.19
C ARG A 22 0.56 7.32 -7.23
N PHE A 23 1.10 6.97 -8.40
CA PHE A 23 1.87 5.74 -8.63
C PHE A 23 3.10 5.57 -7.72
N SER A 24 3.74 6.66 -7.30
CA SER A 24 4.93 6.60 -6.43
C SER A 24 4.59 6.33 -4.95
N ALA A 25 3.32 6.38 -4.54
CA ALA A 25 2.92 6.34 -3.14
C ALA A 25 3.35 5.04 -2.42
N ALA A 26 3.24 3.88 -3.10
CA ALA A 26 3.67 2.60 -2.53
C ALA A 26 5.19 2.59 -2.28
N ARG A 27 5.98 3.13 -3.21
CA ARG A 27 7.43 3.24 -3.09
C ARG A 27 7.84 4.19 -1.96
N GLU A 28 7.22 5.36 -1.88
CA GLU A 28 7.47 6.34 -0.81
C GLU A 28 7.20 5.75 0.58
N MET A 29 6.15 4.92 0.72
CA MET A 29 5.85 4.23 1.98
C MET A 29 6.88 3.17 2.36
N VAL A 30 7.39 2.40 1.39
CA VAL A 30 8.44 1.40 1.64
C VAL A 30 9.78 2.07 1.97
N GLU A 31 10.14 3.15 1.27
CA GLU A 31 11.46 3.78 1.40
C GLU A 31 11.55 4.80 2.54
N GLY A 32 10.44 5.44 2.91
CA GLY A 32 10.45 6.54 3.89
C GLY A 32 9.54 6.38 5.11
N GLY A 33 8.63 5.40 5.10
CA GLY A 33 7.65 5.20 6.17
C GLY A 33 8.19 4.32 7.30
N PRO A 34 7.84 4.58 8.58
CA PRO A 34 8.16 3.67 9.68
C PRO A 34 7.21 2.47 9.67
N ILE A 35 7.17 1.69 8.59
CA ILE A 35 6.23 0.58 8.41
C ILE A 35 6.97 -0.74 8.38
N ASP A 36 6.37 -1.76 8.97
CA ASP A 36 6.92 -3.12 8.97
C ASP A 36 6.33 -3.94 7.82
N VAL A 37 5.07 -3.65 7.46
CA VAL A 37 4.33 -4.34 6.40
C VAL A 37 3.59 -3.32 5.55
N LEU A 38 3.69 -3.50 4.24
CA LEU A 38 2.84 -2.80 3.27
C LEU A 38 1.82 -3.79 2.68
N THR A 39 0.56 -3.41 2.71
CA THR A 39 -0.55 -4.12 2.06
C THR A 39 -1.13 -3.30 0.91
N GLY A 40 -1.85 -3.97 0.02
CA GLY A 40 -2.67 -3.33 -1.01
C GLY A 40 -3.96 -4.11 -1.22
N ASP A 41 -4.96 -3.46 -1.80
CA ASP A 41 -6.27 -4.05 -2.09
C ASP A 41 -6.45 -4.24 -3.60
N TYR A 42 -6.59 -5.49 -4.02
CA TYR A 42 -6.89 -5.85 -5.41
C TYR A 42 -8.25 -5.31 -5.87
N LEU A 43 -9.27 -5.31 -5.00
CA LEU A 43 -10.61 -4.83 -5.34
C LEU A 43 -10.61 -3.32 -5.56
N ALA A 44 -9.91 -2.56 -4.72
CA ALA A 44 -9.75 -1.12 -4.92
C ALA A 44 -9.11 -0.82 -6.29
N GLU A 45 -8.06 -1.55 -6.66
CA GLU A 45 -7.42 -1.40 -7.97
C GLU A 45 -8.37 -1.75 -9.14
N LEU A 46 -9.16 -2.82 -8.99
CA LEU A 46 -10.17 -3.20 -9.97
C LEU A 46 -11.26 -2.13 -10.12
N THR A 47 -11.77 -1.59 -9.00
CA THR A 47 -12.77 -0.52 -9.00
C THR A 47 -12.23 0.73 -9.70
N MET A 48 -11.00 1.16 -9.37
CA MET A 48 -10.39 2.33 -9.99
C MET A 48 -10.17 2.14 -11.50
N LEU A 49 -9.76 0.95 -11.93
CA LEU A 49 -9.65 0.62 -13.35
C LEU A 49 -11.01 0.70 -14.08
N ILE A 50 -12.09 0.23 -13.44
CA ILE A 50 -13.45 0.33 -14.00
C ILE A 50 -13.86 1.79 -14.15
N LEU A 51 -13.70 2.60 -13.10
CA LEU A 51 -14.04 4.03 -13.13
C LEU A 51 -13.24 4.79 -14.20
N LEU A 52 -11.96 4.45 -14.40
CA LEU A 52 -11.14 5.02 -15.46
C LEU A 52 -11.65 4.67 -16.86
N LYS A 53 -12.11 3.43 -17.07
CA LYS A 53 -12.67 2.96 -18.35
C LYS A 53 -14.09 3.43 -18.62
N SER A 54 -14.84 3.79 -17.59
CA SER A 54 -16.20 4.34 -17.69
C SER A 54 -16.23 5.85 -17.97
N ARG A 55 -15.07 6.48 -18.18
CA ARG A 55 -14.97 7.85 -18.71
C ARG A 55 -15.11 7.91 -20.22
#